data_AF-A0A6A3NVJ0-F1
#
_entry.id   AF-A0A6A3NVJ0-F1
#
_cell.length_a   1.000
_cell.length_b   1.000
_cell.length_c   1.000
_cell.angle_alpha   90.00
_cell.angle_beta   90.00
_cell.angle_gamma   90.00
#
_symmetry.space_group_name_H-M   'P 1'
#
loop_
_entity.id
_entity.type
_entity.pdbx_description
1 polymer ?
#
loop_
_entity_poly.entity_id
_entity_poly.type
_entity_poly.pdbx_seq_one_letter_code
_entity_poly.pdbx_strand_id
1 'polypeptide(L)'
;MFARQLPNVWRPDFDLYLKPSNNAPQRDLSAIQEGERDFKVQLETVWHTARLRKNGQADFRLKVFVFVPRPQRATTLRRATTARVKEQAPRIADFVREHAIAAGPATQRYMSVQQARLPEEAPIQTPDDATFRQLQLIDQQEEAMEQENTNQASHGEYQTVRVIFEGVPIPLRMNVADLRLALGLPSYSLRPPYRAPSNNAIPDPEVNMDDIDHR
;
A
#
# COMPACT_ATOMS: atom_id res chain seq x y z
N MET A 1 -19.53 14.82 -21.50
CA MET A 1 -18.81 16.04 -21.94
C MET A 1 -18.55 16.89 -20.70
N PHE A 2 -17.36 16.80 -20.10
CA PHE A 2 -17.05 17.54 -18.86
C PHE A 2 -16.77 19.00 -19.23
N ALA A 3 -17.75 19.87 -19.05
CA ALA A 3 -17.52 21.30 -19.04
C ALA A 3 -16.60 21.60 -17.84
N ARG A 4 -15.29 21.72 -18.09
CA ARG A 4 -14.36 22.33 -17.15
C ARG A 4 -14.72 23.81 -17.06
N GLN A 5 -15.78 24.13 -16.32
CA GLN A 5 -15.95 25.47 -15.79
C GLN A 5 -14.72 25.71 -14.91
N LEU A 6 -13.82 26.59 -15.37
CA LEU A 6 -12.78 27.13 -14.51
C LEU A 6 -13.51 27.72 -13.28
N PRO A 7 -13.19 27.32 -12.04
CA PRO A 7 -13.92 27.77 -10.85
C PRO A 7 -13.59 29.23 -10.48
N ASN A 8 -13.16 30.03 -11.45
CA ASN A 8 -12.51 31.31 -11.24
C ASN A 8 -13.49 32.43 -11.57
N VAL A 9 -14.60 32.47 -10.83
CA VAL A 9 -15.42 33.69 -10.77
C VAL A 9 -14.56 34.74 -10.07
N TRP A 10 -14.23 35.81 -10.80
CA TRP A 10 -13.56 36.96 -10.22
C TRP A 10 -14.38 37.50 -9.05
N ARG A 11 -13.73 37.73 -7.92
CA ARG A 11 -14.35 38.36 -6.77
C ARG A 11 -13.59 39.65 -6.41
N PRO A 12 -14.30 40.72 -6.02
CA PRO A 12 -13.68 42.01 -5.73
C PRO A 12 -12.84 42.01 -4.45
N ASP A 13 -12.96 40.98 -3.60
CA ASP A 13 -12.21 40.79 -2.37
C ASP A 13 -10.84 40.12 -2.57
N PHE A 14 -10.45 39.79 -3.82
CA PHE A 14 -9.15 39.20 -4.07
C PHE A 14 -8.03 40.24 -4.02
N ASP A 15 -7.08 40.01 -3.11
CA ASP A 15 -5.84 40.77 -3.07
C ASP A 15 -4.99 40.55 -4.33
N LEU A 16 -4.57 41.66 -4.93
CA LEU A 16 -3.64 41.67 -6.05
C LEU A 16 -2.21 41.79 -5.55
N TYR A 17 -1.33 40.97 -6.12
CA TYR A 17 0.08 40.95 -5.76
C TYR A 17 0.94 41.31 -6.95
N LEU A 18 1.89 42.20 -6.73
CA LEU A 18 2.88 42.60 -7.70
C LEU A 18 4.13 41.73 -7.56
N LYS A 19 4.65 41.28 -8.70
CA LYS A 19 5.93 40.60 -8.74
C LYS A 19 7.08 41.62 -8.83
N PRO A 20 7.96 41.73 -7.81
CA PRO A 20 8.97 42.78 -7.77
C PRO A 20 10.07 42.58 -8.83
N SER A 21 10.29 41.35 -9.29
CA SER A 21 11.25 41.04 -10.34
C SER A 21 10.84 39.76 -11.10
N ASN A 22 11.19 39.61 -12.39
CA ASN A 22 10.80 38.42 -13.16
C ASN A 22 11.18 37.07 -12.52
N ASN A 23 12.27 37.03 -11.75
CA ASN A 23 12.78 35.81 -11.10
C ASN A 23 12.41 35.71 -9.61
N ALA A 24 11.66 36.69 -9.08
CA ALA A 24 11.20 36.63 -7.70
C ALA A 24 10.38 35.35 -7.46
N PRO A 25 10.67 34.57 -6.40
CA PRO A 25 9.84 33.46 -6.00
C PRO A 25 8.49 33.95 -5.48
N GLN A 26 7.51 33.06 -5.42
CA GLN A 26 6.14 33.40 -5.00
C GLN A 26 6.06 34.01 -3.59
N ARG A 27 6.97 33.64 -2.68
CA ARG A 27 7.06 34.18 -1.32
C ARG A 27 7.44 35.67 -1.26
N ASP A 28 8.04 36.20 -2.33
CA ASP A 28 8.52 37.59 -2.39
C ASP A 28 7.54 38.48 -3.17
N LEU A 29 6.33 37.99 -3.48
CA LEU A 29 5.28 38.81 -4.09
C LEU A 29 4.75 39.82 -3.06
N SER A 30 4.67 41.09 -3.43
CA SER A 30 4.18 42.16 -2.57
C SER A 30 2.74 42.51 -2.90
N ALA A 31 1.87 42.65 -1.90
CA ALA A 31 0.51 43.16 -2.12
C ALA A 31 0.57 44.56 -2.76
N ILE A 32 -0.29 44.80 -3.74
CA ILE A 32 -0.48 46.11 -4.35
C ILE A 32 -0.99 47.06 -3.26
N GLN A 33 -0.29 48.18 -3.03
CA GLN A 33 -0.77 49.17 -2.07
C GLN A 33 -2.02 49.87 -2.60
N GLU A 34 -2.98 50.12 -1.72
CA GLU A 34 -4.13 50.97 -2.01
C GLU A 34 -3.71 52.45 -1.98
N GLY A 35 -4.06 53.19 -3.04
CA GLY A 35 -3.72 54.61 -3.16
C GLY A 35 -2.78 54.91 -4.33
N GLU A 36 -3.09 55.96 -5.09
CA GLU A 36 -2.38 56.32 -6.32
C GLU A 36 -0.89 56.59 -6.08
N ARG A 37 -0.54 57.27 -4.98
CA ARG A 37 0.84 57.62 -4.66
C ARG A 37 1.67 56.39 -4.31
N ASP A 38 1.16 55.55 -3.42
CA ASP A 38 1.89 54.38 -2.93
C ASP A 38 2.01 53.30 -4.02
N PHE A 39 0.98 53.12 -4.84
CA PHE A 39 1.05 52.28 -6.02
C PHE A 39 2.08 52.79 -7.04
N LYS A 40 2.14 54.11 -7.27
CA LYS A 40 3.13 54.71 -8.16
C LYS A 40 4.56 54.47 -7.66
N VAL A 41 4.81 54.63 -6.35
CA VAL A 41 6.14 54.33 -5.76
C VAL A 41 6.49 52.85 -5.94
N GLN A 42 5.55 51.92 -5.74
CA GLN A 42 5.78 50.51 -6.02
C GLN A 42 6.14 50.25 -7.49
N LEU A 43 5.41 50.87 -8.42
CA LEU A 43 5.64 50.70 -9.86
C LEU A 43 7.00 51.27 -10.29
N GLU A 44 7.38 52.44 -9.78
CA GLU A 44 8.70 53.05 -10.00
C GLU A 44 9.81 52.15 -9.45
N THR A 45 9.63 51.56 -8.27
CA THR A 45 10.59 50.63 -7.68
C THR A 45 10.81 49.40 -8.56
N VAL A 46 9.73 48.82 -9.09
CA VAL A 46 9.81 47.64 -9.97
C VAL A 46 10.41 48.00 -11.34
N TRP A 47 10.12 49.19 -11.86
CA TRP A 47 10.71 49.75 -13.08
C TRP A 47 12.21 50.04 -12.95
N HIS A 48 12.65 50.61 -11.83
CA HIS A 48 14.07 50.83 -11.53
C HIS A 48 14.82 49.50 -11.38
N THR A 49 14.21 48.53 -10.71
CA THR A 49 14.76 47.17 -10.58
C THR A 49 14.95 46.49 -11.93
N ALA A 50 14.08 46.77 -12.90
CA ALA A 50 14.23 46.26 -14.27
C ALA A 50 15.42 46.86 -15.01
N ARG A 51 15.78 48.12 -14.73
CA ARG A 51 16.95 48.79 -15.33
C ARG A 51 18.27 48.11 -15.01
N LEU A 52 18.37 47.45 -13.85
CA LEU A 52 19.60 46.76 -13.39
C LEU A 52 19.92 45.47 -14.17
N ARG A 53 19.20 45.19 -15.26
CA ARG A 53 19.33 43.94 -16.05
C ARG A 53 20.12 44.14 -17.33
N LYS A 54 20.59 43.03 -17.90
CA LYS A 54 21.35 42.99 -19.16
C LYS A 54 20.64 43.65 -20.35
N ASN A 55 19.31 43.49 -20.46
CA ASN A 55 18.49 44.12 -21.49
C ASN A 55 17.77 45.40 -20.98
N GLY A 56 18.11 45.83 -19.76
CA GLY A 56 17.51 46.98 -19.10
C GLY A 56 15.98 46.93 -19.07
N GLN A 57 15.38 48.08 -19.38
CA GLN A 57 13.93 48.30 -19.37
C GLN A 57 13.24 47.86 -20.68
N ALA A 58 13.99 47.55 -21.74
CA ALA A 58 13.42 47.19 -23.04
C ALA A 58 12.55 45.90 -22.99
N ASP A 59 12.87 44.98 -22.07
CA ASP A 59 12.14 43.73 -21.84
C ASP A 59 11.27 43.77 -20.56
N PHE A 60 10.94 44.96 -20.07
CA PHE A 60 10.13 45.09 -18.86
C PHE A 60 8.72 44.53 -19.06
N ARG A 61 8.27 43.68 -18.13
CA ARG A 61 6.90 43.17 -18.07
C ARG A 61 6.41 43.24 -16.64
N LEU A 62 5.38 44.05 -16.41
CA LEU A 62 4.67 44.06 -15.15
C LEU A 62 3.89 42.74 -15.01
N LYS A 63 4.13 42.00 -13.93
CA LYS A 63 3.40 40.75 -13.66
C LYS A 63 2.62 40.91 -12.37
N VAL A 64 1.31 40.79 -12.48
CA VAL A 64 0.37 40.83 -11.37
C VAL A 64 -0.21 39.43 -11.18
N PHE A 65 -0.34 39.01 -9.93
CA PHE A 65 -0.84 37.71 -9.53
C PHE A 65 -2.04 37.90 -8.59
N VAL A 66 -2.98 36.98 -8.68
CA VAL A 66 -4.13 36.90 -7.77
C VAL A 66 -4.17 35.49 -7.20
N PHE A 67 -4.39 35.38 -5.89
CA PHE A 67 -4.53 34.09 -5.23
C PHE A 67 -5.99 33.70 -5.20
N VAL A 68 -6.40 32.86 -6.15
CA VAL A 68 -7.76 32.30 -6.15
C VAL A 68 -7.78 31.09 -5.21
N PRO A 69 -8.55 31.13 -4.11
CA PRO A 69 -8.72 29.96 -3.26
C PRO A 69 -9.34 28.85 -4.10
N ARG A 70 -8.69 27.69 -4.10
CA ARG A 70 -9.28 26.52 -4.76
C ARG A 70 -10.57 26.18 -4.02
N PRO A 71 -11.70 25.94 -4.72
CA PRO A 71 -12.88 25.41 -4.05
C PRO A 71 -12.46 24.14 -3.31
N GLN A 72 -12.91 23.99 -2.06
CA GLN A 72 -12.75 22.75 -1.32
C GLN A 72 -13.34 21.64 -2.18
N ARG A 73 -12.47 20.90 -2.87
CA ARG A 73 -12.88 19.65 -3.47
C ARG A 73 -13.26 18.78 -2.28
N ALA A 74 -14.51 18.32 -2.24
CA ALA A 74 -14.86 17.16 -1.44
C ALA A 74 -13.88 16.07 -1.88
N THR A 75 -12.81 15.86 -1.11
CA THR A 75 -11.80 14.86 -1.43
C THR A 75 -12.46 13.53 -1.18
N THR A 76 -13.00 12.94 -2.24
CA THR A 76 -13.64 11.62 -2.19
C THR A 76 -12.67 10.54 -1.75
N LEU A 77 -11.36 10.79 -1.88
CA LEU A 77 -10.29 9.88 -1.50
C LEU A 77 -9.20 10.63 -0.70
N ARG A 78 -8.94 10.13 0.50
CA ARG A 78 -7.90 10.53 1.44
C ARG A 78 -6.75 9.51 1.38
N ARG A 79 -5.57 9.90 1.83
CA ARG A 79 -4.47 8.94 2.03
C ARG A 79 -4.79 8.07 3.24
N ALA A 80 -4.70 6.75 3.08
CA ALA A 80 -4.69 5.79 4.18
C ALA A 80 -3.34 5.89 4.91
N THR A 81 -3.24 6.81 5.88
CA THR A 81 -2.08 6.91 6.77
C THR A 81 -2.17 5.84 7.84
N THR A 82 -1.03 5.46 8.43
CA THR A 82 -0.97 4.46 9.51
C THR A 82 -1.87 4.82 10.69
N ALA A 83 -1.92 6.09 11.09
CA ALA A 83 -2.80 6.58 12.15
C ALA A 83 -4.29 6.33 11.83
N ARG A 84 -4.72 6.64 10.60
CA ARG A 84 -6.11 6.44 10.16
C ARG A 84 -6.50 4.98 10.05
N VAL A 85 -5.60 4.14 9.53
CA VAL A 85 -5.86 2.69 9.46
C VAL A 85 -6.04 2.12 10.86
N LYS A 86 -5.22 2.55 11.84
CA LYS A 86 -5.38 2.15 13.25
C LYS A 86 -6.71 2.61 13.84
N GLU A 87 -7.15 3.82 13.50
CA GLU A 87 -8.43 4.38 13.96
C GLU A 87 -9.64 3.64 13.37
N GLN A 88 -9.58 3.23 12.10
CA GLN A 88 -10.66 2.50 11.43
C GLN A 88 -10.67 1.00 11.75
N ALA A 89 -9.54 0.41 12.12
CA ALA A 89 -9.44 -1.02 12.45
C ALA A 89 -10.49 -1.53 13.46
N PRO A 90 -10.74 -0.90 14.62
CA PRO A 90 -11.78 -1.38 15.54
C PRO A 90 -13.18 -1.27 14.93
N ARG A 91 -13.48 -0.19 14.21
CA ARG A 91 -14.78 -0.01 13.55
C ARG A 91 -15.05 -1.11 12.51
N ILE A 92 -14.02 -1.51 11.77
CA ILE A 92 -14.10 -2.64 10.83
C ILE A 92 -14.23 -3.97 11.55
N ALA A 93 -13.49 -4.20 12.64
CA ALA A 93 -13.57 -5.44 13.41
C ALA A 93 -14.97 -5.66 14.00
N ASP A 94 -15.60 -4.59 14.51
CA ASP A 94 -16.98 -4.64 15.01
C ASP A 94 -17.96 -4.89 13.85
N PHE A 95 -17.83 -4.19 12.72
CA PHE A 95 -18.66 -4.41 11.54
C PHE A 95 -18.59 -5.85 11.01
N VAL A 96 -17.38 -6.41 10.93
CA VAL A 96 -17.15 -7.80 10.49
C VAL A 96 -17.82 -8.80 11.44
N ARG A 97 -17.75 -8.54 12.76
CA ARG A 97 -18.41 -9.38 13.77
C ARG A 97 -19.93 -9.29 13.68
N GLU A 98 -20.48 -8.09 13.54
CA GLU A 98 -21.93 -7.85 13.45
C GLU A 98 -22.54 -8.46 12.19
N HIS A 99 -21.86 -8.36 11.05
CA HIS A 99 -22.36 -8.82 9.76
C HIS A 99 -21.92 -10.26 9.42
N ALA A 100 -21.27 -10.96 10.37
CA ALA A 100 -20.73 -12.30 10.20
C ALA A 100 -19.91 -12.48 8.89
N ILE A 101 -19.10 -11.48 8.56
CA ILE A 101 -18.30 -11.50 7.33
C ILE A 101 -17.11 -12.45 7.56
N ALA A 102 -16.90 -13.38 6.64
CA ALA A 102 -15.71 -14.23 6.61
C ALA A 102 -14.48 -13.40 6.24
N ALA A 103 -13.96 -12.61 7.19
CA ALA A 103 -12.80 -11.76 7.01
C ALA A 103 -11.79 -12.06 8.12
N GLY A 104 -10.72 -12.77 7.77
CA GLY A 104 -9.59 -12.99 8.66
C GLY A 104 -8.67 -11.76 8.75
N PRO A 105 -7.48 -11.91 9.36
CA PRO A 105 -6.58 -10.80 9.63
C PRO A 105 -6.18 -9.98 8.39
N ALA A 106 -5.92 -10.65 7.26
CA ALA A 106 -5.52 -9.97 6.04
C ALA A 106 -6.70 -9.21 5.40
N THR A 107 -7.88 -9.84 5.36
CA THR A 107 -9.11 -9.24 4.82
C THR A 107 -9.57 -8.04 5.65
N GLN A 108 -9.56 -8.14 6.98
CA GLN A 108 -9.91 -7.02 7.87
C GLN A 108 -8.96 -5.83 7.70
N ARG A 109 -7.66 -6.11 7.53
CA ARG A 109 -6.65 -5.06 7.30
C ARG A 109 -6.87 -4.36 5.97
N TYR A 110 -7.25 -5.09 4.93
CA TYR A 110 -7.61 -4.51 3.64
C TYR A 110 -8.83 -3.60 3.75
N MET A 111 -9.90 -4.07 4.40
CA MET A 111 -11.10 -3.25 4.66
C MET A 111 -10.76 -1.97 5.45
N SER A 112 -9.90 -2.07 6.46
CA SER A 112 -9.43 -0.92 7.25
C SER A 112 -8.68 0.10 6.39
N VAL A 113 -7.88 -0.37 5.42
CA VAL A 113 -7.16 0.49 4.48
C VAL A 113 -8.12 1.17 3.49
N GLN A 114 -9.13 0.46 2.99
CA GLN A 114 -10.14 1.05 2.11
C GLN A 114 -10.97 2.11 2.84
N GLN A 115 -11.43 1.80 4.05
CA GLN A 115 -12.20 2.74 4.88
C GLN A 115 -11.37 3.97 5.27
N ALA A 116 -10.08 3.82 5.57
CA ALA A 116 -9.19 4.93 5.88
C ALA A 116 -8.97 5.92 4.71
N ARG A 117 -9.32 5.52 3.48
CA ARG A 117 -9.32 6.41 2.31
C ARG A 117 -10.62 7.20 2.19
N LEU A 118 -11.69 6.79 2.85
CA LEU A 118 -12.96 7.47 2.79
C LEU A 118 -13.07 8.59 3.84
N PRO A 119 -14.01 9.53 3.69
CA PRO A 119 -14.41 10.44 4.76
C PRO A 119 -14.85 9.67 6.01
N GLU A 120 -14.78 10.30 7.18
CA GLU A 120 -15.08 9.63 8.45
C GLU A 120 -16.56 9.23 8.59
N GLU A 121 -17.44 9.96 7.91
CA GLU A 121 -18.88 9.73 7.86
C GLU A 121 -19.31 8.71 6.79
N ALA A 122 -18.36 8.16 6.02
CA ALA A 122 -18.68 7.22 4.96
C ALA A 122 -19.15 5.88 5.55
N PRO A 123 -20.25 5.30 5.04
CA PRO A 123 -20.72 4.01 5.51
C PRO A 123 -19.68 2.93 5.21
N ILE A 124 -19.48 2.02 6.16
CA ILE A 124 -18.65 0.84 5.95
C ILE A 124 -19.40 -0.09 4.99
N GLN A 125 -18.75 -0.50 3.92
CA GLN A 125 -19.28 -1.46 2.95
C GLN A 125 -18.28 -2.58 2.75
N THR A 126 -18.79 -3.79 2.56
CA THR A 126 -17.96 -4.95 2.19
C THR A 126 -17.51 -4.79 0.74
N PRO A 127 -16.20 -4.72 0.46
CA PRO A 127 -15.71 -4.67 -0.91
C PRO A 127 -16.06 -5.95 -1.67
N ASP A 128 -16.53 -5.82 -2.91
CA ASP A 128 -16.71 -6.95 -3.83
C ASP A 128 -15.70 -6.87 -4.99
N ASP A 129 -14.42 -6.83 -4.64
CA ASP A 129 -13.32 -6.83 -5.61
C ASP A 129 -12.52 -8.14 -5.56
N ALA A 130 -11.72 -8.38 -6.60
CA ALA A 130 -10.91 -9.60 -6.70
C ALA A 130 -9.90 -9.72 -5.54
N THR A 131 -9.36 -8.59 -5.07
CA THR A 131 -8.42 -8.54 -3.96
C THR A 131 -9.06 -9.03 -2.66
N PHE A 132 -10.28 -8.59 -2.37
CA PHE A 132 -11.04 -9.00 -1.20
C PHE A 132 -11.24 -10.52 -1.19
N ARG A 133 -11.70 -11.10 -2.32
CA ARG A 133 -11.89 -12.56 -2.43
C ARG A 133 -10.57 -13.34 -2.31
N GLN A 134 -9.49 -12.81 -2.88
CA GLN A 134 -8.15 -13.42 -2.74
C GLN A 134 -7.67 -13.41 -1.29
N LEU A 135 -7.86 -12.32 -0.57
CA LEU A 135 -7.48 -12.22 0.84
C LEU A 135 -8.34 -13.12 1.72
N GLN A 136 -9.63 -13.29 1.42
CA GLN A 136 -10.47 -14.27 2.11
C GLN A 136 -9.94 -15.70 1.92
N LEU A 137 -9.51 -16.05 0.71
CA LEU A 137 -8.92 -17.37 0.45
C LEU A 137 -7.60 -17.56 1.21
N ILE A 138 -6.76 -16.52 1.26
CA ILE A 138 -5.50 -16.55 2.02
C ILE A 138 -5.78 -16.74 3.51
N ASP A 139 -6.72 -15.98 4.07
CA ASP A 139 -7.11 -16.11 5.48
C ASP A 139 -7.62 -17.52 5.80
N GLN A 140 -8.45 -18.11 4.93
CA GLN A 140 -8.93 -19.50 5.08
C GLN A 140 -7.77 -20.51 5.03
N GLN A 141 -6.81 -20.31 4.14
CA GLN A 141 -5.64 -21.17 4.03
C GLN A 141 -4.74 -21.04 5.26
N GLU A 142 -4.55 -19.84 5.79
CA GLU A 142 -3.78 -19.59 7.01
C GLU A 142 -4.43 -20.27 8.22
N GLU A 143 -5.75 -20.14 8.38
CA GLU A 143 -6.48 -20.83 9.46
C GLU A 143 -6.37 -22.36 9.35
N ALA A 144 -6.54 -22.92 8.15
CA ALA A 144 -6.35 -24.35 7.91
C ALA A 144 -4.91 -24.81 8.23
N MET A 145 -3.91 -23.98 7.89
CA MET A 145 -2.51 -24.24 8.19
C MET A 145 -2.20 -24.20 9.68
N GLU A 146 -2.76 -23.24 10.42
CA GLU A 146 -2.58 -23.17 11.87
C GLU A 146 -3.17 -24.40 12.54
N GLN A 147 -4.37 -24.82 12.12
CA GLN A 147 -5.01 -26.05 12.60
C GLN A 147 -4.17 -27.30 12.30
N GLU A 148 -3.67 -27.44 11.06
CA GLU A 148 -2.80 -28.56 10.70
C GLU A 148 -1.45 -28.53 11.42
N ASN A 149 -0.84 -27.37 11.63
CA ASN A 149 0.39 -27.23 12.40
C ASN A 149 0.18 -27.58 13.87
N THR A 150 -0.94 -27.15 14.49
CA THR A 150 -1.29 -27.56 15.85
C THR A 150 -1.52 -29.07 15.91
N ASN A 151 -2.19 -29.65 14.92
CA ASN A 151 -2.37 -31.10 14.83
C ASN A 151 -1.04 -31.85 14.59
N GLN A 152 -0.12 -31.33 13.78
CA GLN A 152 1.21 -31.92 13.57
C GLN A 152 2.13 -31.76 14.78
N ALA A 153 2.04 -30.65 15.51
CA ALA A 153 2.71 -30.51 16.80
C ALA A 153 2.17 -31.51 17.84
N SER A 154 0.89 -31.92 17.68
CA SER A 154 0.28 -32.99 18.47
C SER A 154 0.58 -34.41 17.95
N HIS A 155 1.09 -34.57 16.71
CA HIS A 155 1.61 -35.85 16.24
C HIS A 155 2.83 -36.18 17.10
N GLY A 156 2.59 -37.12 18.02
CA GLY A 156 3.36 -37.30 19.24
C GLY A 156 4.87 -37.25 19.07
N GLU A 157 5.51 -36.69 20.09
CA GLU A 157 6.95 -36.71 20.37
C GLU A 157 7.66 -38.01 19.94
N TYR A 158 6.96 -39.15 19.96
CA TYR A 158 7.42 -40.46 19.52
C TYR A 158 6.65 -41.05 18.32
N GLN A 159 7.38 -41.33 17.24
CA GLN A 159 6.89 -42.00 16.03
C GLN A 159 7.43 -43.45 15.93
N THR A 160 6.62 -44.38 15.41
CA THR A 160 7.08 -45.75 15.12
C THR A 160 7.86 -45.80 13.81
N VAL A 161 9.12 -46.20 13.88
CA VAL A 161 10.04 -46.37 12.75
C VAL A 161 10.36 -47.86 12.62
N ARG A 162 10.34 -48.39 11.40
CA ARG A 162 10.76 -49.77 11.13
C ARG A 162 12.26 -49.79 10.84
N VAL A 163 13.01 -50.54 11.65
CA VAL A 163 14.46 -50.70 11.52
C VAL A 163 14.77 -52.17 11.32
N ILE A 164 15.78 -52.49 10.51
CA ILE A 164 16.21 -53.87 10.29
C ILE A 164 17.26 -54.21 11.35
N PHE A 165 17.02 -55.25 12.13
CA PHE A 165 17.98 -55.81 13.09
C PHE A 165 18.19 -57.29 12.76
N GLU A 166 19.43 -57.70 12.51
CA GLU A 166 19.78 -59.07 12.10
C GLU A 166 18.94 -59.61 10.93
N GLY A 167 18.58 -58.74 9.97
CA GLY A 167 17.78 -59.09 8.80
C GLY A 167 16.26 -59.10 9.04
N VAL A 168 15.80 -58.88 10.27
CA VAL A 168 14.37 -58.82 10.62
C VAL A 168 13.92 -57.37 10.82
N PRO A 169 12.84 -56.91 10.16
CA PRO A 169 12.30 -55.57 10.39
C PRO A 169 11.53 -55.52 11.73
N ILE A 170 11.99 -54.68 12.65
CA ILE A 170 11.40 -54.46 13.97
C ILE A 170 10.84 -53.03 14.06
N PRO A 171 9.59 -52.83 14.52
CA PRO A 171 9.05 -51.51 14.80
C PRO A 171 9.59 -50.97 16.14
N LEU A 172 10.21 -49.79 16.11
CA LEU A 172 10.74 -49.09 17.28
C LEU A 172 10.05 -47.73 17.42
N ARG A 173 9.62 -47.37 18.64
CA ARG A 173 9.15 -45.99 18.91
C ARG A 173 10.37 -45.11 19.22
N MET A 174 10.54 -44.07 18.42
CA MET A 174 11.68 -43.15 18.52
C MET A 174 11.20 -41.72 18.61
N ASN A 175 11.93 -40.90 19.38
CA ASN A 175 11.67 -39.47 19.46
C ASN A 175 11.99 -38.79 18.12
N VAL A 176 11.07 -37.98 17.60
CA VAL A 176 11.21 -37.35 16.28
C VAL A 176 12.29 -36.26 16.27
N ALA A 177 12.46 -35.53 17.37
CA ALA A 177 13.47 -34.48 17.48
C ALA A 177 14.88 -35.07 17.50
N ASP A 178 15.11 -36.12 18.30
CA ASP A 178 16.39 -36.82 18.36
C ASP A 178 16.74 -37.47 17.02
N LEU A 179 15.76 -38.09 16.36
CA LEU A 179 15.95 -38.70 15.05
C LEU A 179 16.31 -37.65 13.99
N ARG A 180 15.63 -36.48 14.00
CA ARG A 180 15.98 -35.36 13.10
C ARG A 180 17.39 -34.86 13.37
N LEU A 181 17.77 -34.67 14.62
CA LEU A 181 19.11 -34.23 15.01
C LEU A 181 20.18 -35.22 14.56
N ALA A 182 19.97 -36.52 14.77
CA ALA A 182 20.88 -37.57 14.34
C ALA A 182 21.05 -37.63 12.81
N LEU A 183 19.98 -37.35 12.05
CA LEU A 183 19.99 -37.30 10.58
C LEU A 183 20.40 -35.94 10.00
N GLY A 184 20.70 -34.93 10.83
CA GLY A 184 21.01 -33.57 10.37
C GLY A 184 19.82 -32.86 9.71
N LEU A 185 18.60 -33.28 10.00
CA LEU A 185 17.37 -32.68 9.47
C LEU A 185 16.96 -31.45 10.29
N PRO A 186 16.32 -30.44 9.67
CA PRO A 186 15.82 -29.29 10.39
C PRO A 186 14.72 -29.67 11.39
N SER A 187 14.55 -28.84 12.42
CA SER A 187 13.51 -29.01 13.45
C SER A 187 12.08 -28.83 12.92
N TYR A 188 11.92 -28.20 11.75
CA TYR A 188 10.64 -28.03 11.06
C TYR A 188 10.41 -29.11 9.99
N SER A 189 9.15 -29.36 9.63
CA SER A 189 8.80 -30.30 8.56
C SER A 189 9.31 -29.82 7.20
N LEU A 190 10.02 -30.69 6.48
CA LEU A 190 10.45 -30.45 5.09
C LEU A 190 9.29 -30.50 4.09
N ARG A 191 8.13 -31.02 4.51
CA ARG A 191 6.90 -31.06 3.73
C ARG A 191 5.88 -30.17 4.42
N PRO A 192 5.86 -28.88 4.08
CA PRO A 192 4.81 -28.02 4.57
C PRO A 192 3.45 -28.50 4.02
N PRO A 193 2.35 -28.24 4.74
CA PRO A 193 1.03 -28.77 4.43
C PRO A 193 0.53 -28.42 3.01
N TYR A 194 1.01 -27.32 2.43
CA TYR A 194 0.63 -26.87 1.09
C TYR A 194 1.34 -27.58 -0.08
N ARG A 195 2.28 -28.49 0.18
CA ARG A 195 2.90 -29.31 -0.87
C ARG A 195 2.30 -30.71 -0.84
N ALA A 196 1.57 -31.07 -1.89
CA ALA A 196 1.04 -32.42 -2.05
C ALA A 196 2.14 -33.48 -1.84
N PRO A 197 1.82 -34.64 -1.23
CA PRO A 197 2.76 -35.73 -1.13
C PRO A 197 3.30 -36.06 -2.53
N SER A 198 4.62 -36.10 -2.67
CA SER A 198 5.21 -36.54 -3.92
C SER A 198 4.71 -37.95 -4.21
N ASN A 199 3.95 -38.11 -5.30
CA ASN A 199 3.53 -39.41 -5.76
C ASN A 199 4.76 -40.06 -6.40
N ASN A 200 5.54 -40.79 -5.59
CA ASN A 200 6.73 -41.52 -6.05
C ASN A 200 6.37 -42.73 -6.94
N ALA A 201 5.12 -42.83 -7.42
CA ALA A 201 4.65 -43.86 -8.33
C ALA A 201 5.01 -43.59 -9.80
N ILE A 202 5.60 -42.43 -10.12
CA ILE A 202 6.16 -42.20 -11.45
C ILE A 202 7.55 -42.86 -11.45
N PRO A 203 7.76 -43.97 -12.17
CA PRO A 203 9.09 -44.55 -12.30
C PRO A 203 10.00 -43.52 -12.98
N ASP A 204 11.27 -43.49 -12.55
CA ASP A 204 12.28 -42.71 -13.27
C ASP A 204 12.27 -43.11 -14.75
N PRO A 205 12.33 -42.15 -15.69
CA PRO A 205 12.35 -42.49 -17.11
C PRO A 205 13.57 -43.35 -17.40
N GLU A 206 13.33 -44.62 -17.75
CA GLU A 206 14.39 -45.60 -18.08
C GLU A 206 15.16 -45.23 -19.36
N VAL A 207 14.62 -44.33 -20.17
CA VAL A 207 15.17 -43.93 -21.46
C VAL A 207 15.67 -42.50 -21.34
N ASN A 208 16.99 -42.32 -21.51
CA ASN A 208 17.60 -41.00 -21.63
C ASN A 208 17.03 -40.33 -22.89
N MET A 209 16.41 -39.16 -22.75
CA MET A 209 15.88 -38.44 -23.92
C MET A 209 17.06 -37.88 -24.71
N ASP A 210 17.13 -38.18 -26.01
CA ASP A 210 18.11 -37.55 -26.89
C ASP A 210 17.89 -36.03 -26.92
N ASP A 211 18.97 -35.28 -26.77
CA ASP A 211 18.96 -33.81 -26.86
C ASP A 211 18.82 -33.38 -28.32
N ILE A 212 17.58 -33.12 -28.72
CA ILE A 212 17.22 -32.80 -30.11
C ILE A 212 17.45 -31.30 -30.43
N ASP A 213 17.70 -30.47 -29.42
CA ASP A 213 17.79 -29.01 -29.56
C ASP A 213 19.22 -28.51 -29.84
N HIS A 214 20.22 -29.39 -29.77
CA HIS A 214 21.62 -29.08 -30.10
C HIS A 214 22.13 -29.96 -31.26
N ARG A 215 21.82 -29.55 -32.49
CA ARG A 215 22.49 -30.02 -33.72
C ARG A 215 23.41 -28.96 -34.31
#